data_AF-A0A1M7JPX0-F1
#
_entry.id   AF-A0A1M7JPX0-F1
#
_cell.length_a   1.000
_cell.length_b   1.000
_cell.length_c   1.000
_cell.angle_alpha   90.00
_cell.angle_beta   90.00
_cell.angle_gamma   90.00
#
_symmetry.space_group_name_H-M   'P 1'
#
loop_
_entity.id
_entity.type
_entity.pdbx_description
1 polymer ?
#
loop_
_entity_poly.entity_id
_entity_poly.type
_entity_poly.pdbx_seq_one_letter_code
_entity_poly.pdbx_strand_id
1 'polypeptide(L)'
;MKLQAAYASEKSMYGGWKLIGYSGPGENATDEASSQTTNFVYAGALTYDTESNEALENAWSATNRSKLNDCEGGQNWHIAHIAITTGTDSYNATTECPELTPNFNAIGK
;
A
#
# COMPACT_ATOMS: atom_id res chain seq x y z
N MET A 1 0.07 8.52 -1.96
CA MET A 1 0.12 8.77 -0.51
C MET A 1 0.11 10.25 -0.13
N LYS A 2 -0.82 11.05 -0.65
CA LYS A 2 -0.88 12.47 -0.26
C LYS A 2 -1.42 12.67 1.16
N LEU A 3 -2.31 11.78 1.62
CA LEU A 3 -2.85 11.80 2.99
C LEU A 3 -1.78 11.45 4.03
N GLN A 4 -0.98 10.42 3.76
CA GLN A 4 0.11 10.04 4.67
C GLN A 4 1.21 11.11 4.72
N ALA A 5 1.57 11.71 3.58
CA ALA A 5 2.51 12.83 3.57
C ALA A 5 2.00 14.05 4.36
N ALA A 6 0.70 14.35 4.28
CA ALA A 6 0.09 15.41 5.09
C ALA A 6 0.16 15.07 6.59
N TYR A 7 -0.18 13.83 6.97
CA TYR A 7 -0.10 13.38 8.35
C TYR A 7 1.33 13.42 8.91
N ALA A 8 2.30 12.96 8.12
CA ALA A 8 3.72 13.05 8.45
C ALA A 8 4.19 14.50 8.64
N SER A 9 3.71 15.42 7.80
CA SER A 9 4.02 16.85 7.94
C SER A 9 3.43 17.49 9.20
N GLU A 10 2.29 16.99 9.69
CA GLU A 10 1.62 17.52 10.88
C GLU A 10 2.09 16.88 12.18
N LYS A 11 2.36 15.58 12.16
CA LYS A 11 2.60 14.76 13.36
C LYS A 11 4.01 14.20 13.44
N SER A 12 4.80 14.30 12.38
CA SER A 12 6.09 13.61 12.26
C SER A 12 5.98 12.10 12.49
N MET A 13 4.84 11.51 12.13
CA MET A 13 4.51 10.10 12.28
C MET A 13 3.75 9.61 11.05
N TYR A 14 3.76 8.30 10.81
CA TYR A 14 2.85 7.61 9.92
C TYR A 14 1.62 7.18 10.70
N GLY A 15 0.44 7.46 10.16
CA GLY A 15 -0.82 7.01 10.74
C GLY A 15 -1.37 5.78 10.04
N GLY A 16 -2.08 4.95 10.80
CA GLY A 16 -3.02 3.96 10.30
C GLY A 16 -4.16 4.61 9.53
N TRP A 17 -4.92 3.82 8.78
CA TRP A 17 -5.86 4.32 7.78
C TRP A 17 -6.92 5.27 8.37
N LYS A 18 -7.39 5.06 9.61
CA LYS A 18 -8.31 5.98 10.31
C LYS A 18 -7.70 7.34 10.54
N LEU A 19 -6.46 7.37 11.06
CA LEU A 19 -5.78 8.58 11.48
C LEU A 19 -5.48 9.49 10.29
N ILE A 20 -5.14 8.88 9.14
CA ILE A 20 -4.88 9.60 7.90
C ILE A 20 -6.15 9.88 7.09
N GLY A 21 -7.31 9.44 7.55
CA GLY A 21 -8.59 9.60 6.86
C GLY A 21 -8.67 8.82 5.53
N TYR A 22 -8.00 7.68 5.44
CA TYR A 22 -8.01 6.80 4.27
C TYR A 22 -8.96 5.61 4.50
N SER A 23 -9.67 5.22 3.45
CA SER A 23 -10.37 3.94 3.35
C SER A 23 -9.86 3.24 2.12
N GLY A 24 -9.46 1.98 2.27
CA GLY A 24 -9.02 1.16 1.14
C GLY A 24 -10.17 0.88 0.15
N PRO A 25 -9.86 0.46 -1.08
CA PRO A 25 -10.89 0.11 -2.07
C PRO A 25 -11.72 -1.10 -1.64
N GLY A 26 -13.02 -1.06 -1.94
CA GLY A 26 -13.95 -2.15 -1.70
C GLY A 26 -14.50 -2.18 -0.28
N GLU A 27 -14.69 -3.37 0.27
CA GLU A 27 -15.21 -3.59 1.62
C GLU A 27 -14.06 -3.61 2.62
N ASN A 28 -14.16 -2.81 3.68
CA ASN A 28 -13.18 -2.84 4.77
C ASN A 28 -13.32 -4.14 5.56
N ALA A 29 -12.19 -4.72 5.97
CA ALA A 29 -12.18 -5.82 6.90
C ALA A 29 -12.57 -5.33 8.30
N THR A 30 -12.90 -6.28 9.20
CA THR A 30 -13.28 -5.97 10.58
C THR A 30 -12.18 -5.29 11.39
N ASP A 31 -10.92 -5.44 10.99
CA ASP A 31 -9.78 -4.76 11.62
C ASP A 31 -9.55 -3.34 11.08
N GLU A 32 -10.28 -2.95 10.03
CA GLU A 32 -10.22 -1.69 9.27
C GLU A 32 -8.81 -1.28 8.77
N ALA A 33 -7.79 -2.11 9.03
CA ALA A 33 -6.41 -1.97 8.55
C ALA A 33 -6.22 -2.63 7.17
N SER A 34 -7.26 -3.30 6.68
CA SER A 34 -7.31 -3.90 5.35
C SER A 34 -8.67 -3.71 4.68
N SER A 35 -8.68 -3.81 3.36
CA SER A 35 -9.91 -3.79 2.56
C SER A 35 -9.79 -4.77 1.40
N GLN A 36 -10.92 -5.14 0.80
CA GLN A 36 -10.93 -6.09 -0.28
C GLN A 36 -11.97 -5.78 -1.36
N THR A 37 -11.60 -6.08 -2.58
CA THR A 37 -12.49 -6.16 -3.74
C THR A 37 -12.62 -7.63 -4.16
N THR A 38 -13.36 -7.89 -5.23
CA THR A 38 -13.41 -9.23 -5.83
C THR A 38 -12.02 -9.77 -6.21
N ASN A 39 -11.11 -8.90 -6.68
CA ASN A 39 -9.83 -9.30 -7.28
C ASN A 39 -8.60 -8.99 -6.42
N PHE A 40 -8.71 -8.04 -5.49
CA PHE A 40 -7.57 -7.56 -4.70
C PHE A 40 -7.88 -7.49 -3.21
N VAL A 41 -6.86 -7.74 -2.40
CA VAL A 41 -6.81 -7.42 -0.97
C VAL A 41 -5.78 -6.32 -0.77
N TYR A 42 -6.14 -5.29 -0.03
CA TYR A 42 -5.28 -4.17 0.32
C TYR A 42 -5.03 -4.18 1.82
N ALA A 43 -3.80 -3.87 2.25
CA ALA A 43 -3.46 -3.84 3.67
C ALA A 43 -2.42 -2.76 3.98
N GLY A 44 -2.50 -2.19 5.17
CA GLY A 44 -1.45 -1.36 5.76
C GLY A 44 -0.69 -2.09 6.87
N ALA A 45 0.56 -1.68 7.12
CA ALA A 45 1.37 -2.24 8.22
C ALA A 45 0.93 -1.75 9.61
N LEU A 46 0.30 -0.58 9.69
CA LEU A 46 -0.25 -0.03 10.93
C LEU A 46 -1.68 -0.51 11.12
N THR A 47 -2.04 -0.82 12.37
CA THR A 47 -3.44 -1.05 12.71
C THR A 47 -4.23 0.25 12.49
N TYR A 48 -5.54 0.11 12.31
CA TYR A 48 -6.39 1.18 11.81
C TYR A 48 -6.23 2.55 12.50
N ASP A 49 -6.07 2.57 13.82
CA ASP A 49 -6.01 3.76 14.67
C ASP A 49 -4.68 3.97 15.40
N THR A 50 -3.59 3.33 14.94
CA THR A 50 -2.25 3.51 15.52
C THR A 50 -1.35 4.36 14.63
N GLU A 51 -0.28 4.87 15.23
CA GLU A 51 0.75 5.64 14.55
C GLU A 51 2.15 5.13 14.90
N SER A 52 3.11 5.37 14.02
CA SER A 52 4.52 5.04 14.22
C SER A 52 5.41 5.98 13.42
N ASN A 53 6.58 6.32 13.93
CA ASN A 53 7.64 7.02 13.20
C ASN A 53 8.75 6.08 12.71
N GLU A 54 8.66 4.78 12.99
CA GLU A 54 9.61 3.76 12.57
C GLU A 54 9.52 3.47 11.06
N ALA A 55 10.53 2.79 10.54
CA ALA A 55 10.45 2.22 9.19
C ALA A 55 9.35 1.15 9.15
N LEU A 56 8.56 1.15 8.08
CA LEU A 56 7.44 0.23 7.90
C LEU A 56 7.59 -0.49 6.57
N GLU A 57 7.95 -1.76 6.64
CA GLU A 57 7.81 -2.67 5.50
C GLU A 57 6.32 -2.90 5.23
N ASN A 58 5.92 -2.90 3.96
CA ASN A 58 4.52 -3.04 3.54
C ASN A 58 3.57 -2.01 4.20
N ALA A 59 4.03 -0.77 4.40
CA ALA A 59 3.22 0.35 4.87
C ALA A 59 1.90 0.48 4.08
N TRP A 60 1.93 0.12 2.80
CA TRP A 60 0.75 -0.23 2.02
C TRP A 60 1.08 -1.41 1.10
N SER A 61 0.12 -2.30 0.88
CA SER A 61 0.28 -3.40 -0.08
C SER A 61 -1.02 -3.72 -0.80
N ALA A 62 -0.89 -4.30 -2.00
CA ALA A 62 -1.99 -4.93 -2.72
C ALA A 62 -1.63 -6.35 -3.15
N THR A 63 -2.58 -7.25 -2.92
CA THR A 63 -2.49 -8.67 -3.21
C THR A 63 -3.57 -9.04 -4.22
N ASN A 64 -3.19 -9.46 -5.43
CA ASN A 64 -4.14 -10.01 -6.40
C ASN A 64 -4.47 -11.47 -6.02
N ARG A 65 -5.77 -11.76 -5.98
CA ARG A 65 -6.30 -13.09 -5.64
C ARG A 65 -6.12 -14.13 -6.74
N SER A 66 -5.88 -13.68 -7.96
CA SER A 66 -5.74 -14.51 -9.15
C SER A 66 -4.64 -13.96 -10.03
N LYS A 67 -4.09 -14.81 -10.90
CA LYS A 67 -3.10 -14.41 -11.90
C LYS A 67 -3.65 -13.30 -12.79
N LEU A 68 -2.89 -12.21 -12.96
CA LEU A 68 -3.21 -11.08 -13.83
C LEU A 68 -2.18 -10.99 -14.95
N ASN A 69 -2.50 -11.49 -16.13
CA ASN A 69 -1.53 -11.64 -17.23
C ASN A 69 -0.31 -12.46 -16.77
N ASP A 70 0.88 -11.86 -16.76
CA ASP A 70 2.15 -12.47 -16.34
C ASP A 70 2.42 -12.30 -14.83
N CYS A 71 1.50 -11.68 -14.10
CA CYS A 71 1.59 -11.47 -12.66
C CYS A 71 0.94 -12.64 -11.91
N GLU A 72 1.73 -13.48 -11.24
CA GLU A 72 1.20 -14.57 -10.43
C GLU A 72 0.31 -14.06 -9.28
N GLY A 73 -0.58 -14.90 -8.77
CA GLY A 73 -1.39 -14.56 -7.59
C GLY A 73 -0.49 -14.34 -6.37
N GLY A 74 -0.62 -13.20 -5.69
CA GLY A 74 0.26 -12.87 -4.57
C GLY A 74 0.27 -11.39 -4.20
N GLN A 75 1.08 -11.03 -3.20
CA GLN A 75 1.33 -9.65 -2.83
C GLN A 75 2.38 -9.07 -3.78
N ASN A 76 1.92 -8.38 -4.82
CA ASN A 76 2.78 -7.95 -5.93
C ASN A 76 3.03 -6.44 -5.97
N TRP A 77 2.31 -5.65 -5.17
CA TRP A 77 2.53 -4.22 -5.05
C TRP A 77 2.71 -3.87 -3.58
N HIS A 78 3.78 -3.15 -3.28
CA HIS A 78 4.10 -2.74 -1.92
C HIS A 78 4.70 -1.35 -1.88
N ILE A 79 4.43 -0.63 -0.80
CA ILE A 79 5.07 0.64 -0.47
C ILE A 79 5.70 0.45 0.91
N ALA A 80 7.01 0.68 0.99
CA ALA A 80 7.74 0.70 2.25
C ALA A 80 8.02 2.15 2.65
N HIS A 81 7.87 2.47 3.93
CA HIS A 81 8.24 3.78 4.47
C HIS A 81 9.59 3.72 5.17
N ILE A 82 10.33 4.82 5.05
CA ILE A 82 11.53 5.08 5.83
C ILE A 82 11.14 5.80 7.12
N ALA A 83 11.86 5.55 8.21
CA ALA A 83 11.62 6.22 9.49
C ALA A 83 11.58 7.76 9.35
N ILE A 84 10.61 8.40 10.00
CA ILE A 84 10.45 9.85 9.96
C ILE A 84 11.38 10.50 10.99
N THR A 85 12.26 11.38 10.52
CA THR A 85 13.15 12.19 11.36
C THR A 85 12.87 13.69 11.28
N THR A 86 12.20 14.16 10.21
CA THR A 86 12.06 15.59 9.88
C THR A 86 10.66 15.99 9.39
N GLY A 87 9.62 15.22 9.72
CA GLY A 87 8.24 15.49 9.29
C GLY A 87 8.00 15.32 7.78
N THR A 88 8.97 14.79 7.05
CA THR A 88 8.87 14.52 5.61
C THR A 88 8.62 13.03 5.41
N ASP A 89 7.57 12.68 4.67
CA ASP A 89 7.31 11.31 4.21
C ASP A 89 8.34 10.92 3.13
N SER A 90 8.94 9.74 3.29
CA SER A 90 9.88 9.15 2.34
C SER A 90 9.58 7.67 2.19
N TYR A 91 9.36 7.23 0.95
CA TYR A 91 8.86 5.88 0.66
C TYR A 91 9.50 5.27 -0.59
N ASN A 92 9.49 3.94 -0.65
CA ASN A 92 9.90 3.14 -1.80
C ASN A 92 8.72 2.33 -2.33
N ALA A 93 8.41 2.48 -3.63
CA ALA A 93 7.34 1.74 -4.29
C ALA A 93 7.89 0.50 -5.01
N THR A 94 7.53 -0.64 -4.45
CA THR A 94 7.73 -2.03 -4.84
C THR A 94 6.75 -2.60 -5.88
N THR A 95 7.17 -3.20 -7.00
CA THR A 95 6.30 -4.16 -7.69
C THR A 95 7.03 -5.33 -8.33
N GLU A 96 6.48 -6.53 -8.17
CA GLU A 96 6.95 -7.76 -8.80
C GLU A 96 6.23 -8.05 -10.13
N CYS A 97 5.31 -7.18 -10.53
CA CYS A 97 4.49 -7.39 -11.72
C CYS A 97 4.72 -6.33 -12.79
N PRO A 98 4.82 -6.73 -14.08
CA PRO A 98 4.85 -5.79 -15.18
C PRO A 98 3.54 -5.01 -15.27
N GLU A 99 3.58 -3.89 -16.01
CA GLU A 99 2.41 -3.06 -16.25
C GLU A 99 1.19 -3.90 -16.65
N LEU A 100 0.06 -3.70 -15.97
CA LEU A 100 -1.17 -4.46 -16.20
C LEU A 100 -1.81 -4.17 -17.57
N THR A 101 -1.38 -3.09 -18.23
CA THR A 101 -1.70 -2.81 -19.63
C THR A 101 -0.87 -3.68 -20.57
N PRO A 102 -1.39 -4.05 -21.75
CA PRO A 102 -0.61 -4.76 -22.76
C PRO A 102 0.72 -4.04 -23.01
N ASN A 103 1.82 -4.70 -22.68
CA ASN A 103 3.14 -4.22 -23.00
C ASN A 103 3.66 -4.98 -24.23
N PHE A 104 4.37 -4.29 -25.12
CA PHE A 104 4.88 -4.89 -26.35
C PHE A 104 6.00 -5.92 -26.10
N ASN A 105 6.43 -6.11 -24.85
CA ASN A 105 7.53 -7.04 -24.53
C ASN A 105 7.14 -8.52 -24.73
N ALA A 106 5.84 -8.83 -24.74
CA ALA A 106 5.30 -10.18 -24.95
C ALA A 106 4.69 -10.40 -26.34
N ILE A 107 4.55 -9.36 -27.18
CA ILE A 107 3.96 -9.51 -28.51
C ILE A 107 5.03 -10.02 -29.48
N GLY A 108 4.86 -11.24 -30.00
CA GLY A 108 5.71 -11.82 -31.05
C GLY A 108 6.89 -12.67 -30.56
N LYS A 109 6.83 -13.19 -29.33
CA LYS A 109 7.70 -14.26 -28.85
C LYS A 109 6.98 -15.61 -28.88
#